data_AF-A0A183KXE9-F1
#
_entry.id   AF-A0A183KXE9-F1
#
_cell.length_a   1.000
_cell.length_b   1.000
_cell.length_c   1.000
_cell.angle_alpha   90.00
_cell.angle_beta   90.00
_cell.angle_gamma   90.00
#
_symmetry.space_group_name_H-M   'P 1'
#
loop_
_entity.id
_entity.type
_entity.pdbx_description
1 polymer ?
#
loop_
_entity_poly.entity_id
_entity_poly.type
_entity_poly.pdbx_seq_one_letter_code
_entity_poly.pdbx_strand_id
1 'polypeptide(L)'
;MKDSIDARLRDQQAGLRKHRLCTDQIAALRIIFEQSVEWNLSIYINFIDYEKTFGSVDRRTLWKLLRHYGVPEKIVNIIRNSYDGVSVQSDAWRTADRRIPSEDRS
;
A
#
# COMPACT_ATOMS: atom_id res chain seq x y z
N MET A 1 21.63 4.12 0.25
CA MET A 1 20.61 3.04 0.23
C MET A 1 19.19 3.60 0.23
N LYS A 2 18.87 4.53 1.14
CA LYS A 2 17.57 5.20 1.13
C LYS A 2 17.35 5.98 -0.17
N ASP A 3 18.36 6.75 -0.58
CA ASP A 3 18.27 7.58 -1.81
C ASP A 3 18.24 6.74 -3.10
N SER A 4 18.86 5.56 -3.11
CA SER A 4 18.88 4.66 -4.28
C SER A 4 17.56 3.93 -4.50
N ILE A 5 16.83 3.63 -3.43
CA ILE A 5 15.51 2.99 -3.55
C ILE A 5 14.46 4.05 -3.86
N ASP A 6 14.51 5.20 -3.18
CA ASP A 6 13.57 6.30 -3.43
C ASP A 6 13.61 6.81 -4.87
N ALA A 7 14.80 6.83 -5.49
CA ALA A 7 14.97 7.18 -6.91
C ALA A 7 14.33 6.17 -7.88
N ARG A 8 14.04 4.94 -7.42
CA ARG A 8 13.41 3.89 -8.23
C ARG A 8 11.90 3.78 -7.99
N LEU A 9 11.37 4.43 -6.96
CA LEU A 9 9.94 4.46 -6.67
C LEU A 9 9.24 5.45 -7.61
N ARG A 10 7.99 5.15 -7.95
CA ARG A 10 7.16 6.05 -8.76
C ARG A 10 6.91 7.37 -8.01
N ASP A 11 6.79 8.46 -8.76
CA ASP A 11 6.50 9.77 -8.19
C ASP A 11 5.08 9.90 -7.63
N GLN A 12 4.18 9.01 -7.99
CA GLN A 12 2.83 8.94 -7.43
C GLN A 12 2.81 8.19 -6.08
N GLN A 13 3.83 7.40 -5.76
CA GLN A 13 3.89 6.71 -4.48
C GLN A 13 4.26 7.70 -3.38
N ALA A 14 3.34 7.99 -2.47
CA ALA A 14 3.58 8.88 -1.33
C ALA A 14 3.80 8.12 -0.02
N GLY A 15 3.20 6.94 0.12
CA GLY A 15 3.30 6.12 1.33
C GLY A 15 4.74 5.73 1.65
N LEU A 16 5.12 5.86 2.92
CA LEU A 16 6.44 5.50 3.45
C LEU A 16 7.62 6.24 2.80
N ARG A 17 7.39 7.38 2.13
CA ARG A 17 8.44 8.23 1.58
C ARG A 17 8.68 9.47 2.43
N LYS A 18 9.94 9.89 2.49
CA LYS A 18 10.31 11.12 3.21
C LYS A 18 9.70 12.31 2.49
N HIS A 19 9.18 13.28 3.25
CA HIS A 19 8.62 14.53 2.72
C HIS A 19 7.40 14.37 1.78
N ARG A 20 6.65 13.26 1.88
CA ARG A 20 5.38 13.08 1.18
C ARG A 20 4.29 12.75 2.19
N LEU A 21 3.25 13.57 2.22
CA LEU A 21 2.15 13.42 3.17
C LEU A 21 0.88 12.92 2.47
N CYS A 22 0.01 12.26 3.24
CA CYS A 22 -1.31 11.86 2.77
C CYS A 22 -2.14 13.07 2.31
N THR A 23 -1.98 14.20 3.01
CA THR A 23 -2.62 15.48 2.67
C THR A 23 -2.27 15.96 1.28
N ASP A 24 -1.01 15.79 0.85
CA ASP A 24 -0.56 16.21 -0.48
C ASP A 24 -1.24 15.40 -1.59
N GLN A 25 -1.45 14.11 -1.35
CA GLN A 25 -2.16 13.23 -2.29
C GLN A 25 -3.66 13.53 -2.36
N ILE A 26 -4.28 13.81 -1.21
CA ILE A 26 -5.68 14.25 -1.17
C ILE A 26 -5.85 15.57 -1.92
N ALA A 27 -4.92 16.52 -1.74
CA ALA A 27 -4.92 17.78 -2.47
C ALA A 27 -4.77 17.57 -3.98
N ALA A 28 -3.85 16.70 -4.42
CA ALA A 28 -3.70 16.37 -5.83
C ALA A 28 -4.98 15.75 -6.45
N LEU A 29 -5.64 14.84 -5.73
CA LEU A 29 -6.92 14.26 -6.17
C LEU A 29 -8.02 15.31 -6.27
N ARG A 30 -8.10 16.25 -5.33
CA ARG A 30 -9.05 17.37 -5.37
C ARG A 30 -8.84 18.24 -6.60
N ILE A 31 -7.59 18.60 -6.90
CA ILE A 31 -7.24 19.40 -8.09
C ILE A 31 -7.66 18.68 -9.37
N ILE A 32 -7.38 17.38 -9.51
CA ILE A 32 -7.78 16.59 -10.69
C ILE A 32 -9.30 16.58 -10.86
N PHE A 33 -10.03 16.44 -9.74
CA PHE A 33 -11.49 16.44 -9.72
C PHE A 33 -12.05 17.80 -10.17
N GLU A 34 -11.60 18.88 -9.53
CA GLU A 34 -12.01 20.25 -9.84
C GLU A 34 -11.72 20.59 -11.32
N GLN A 35 -10.53 20.24 -11.81
CA GLN A 35 -10.14 20.53 -13.18
C GLN A 35 -11.01 19.82 -14.23
N SER A 36 -11.40 18.58 -13.94
CA SER A 36 -12.22 17.80 -14.88
C SER A 36 -13.66 18.28 -14.88
N VAL A 37 -14.18 18.73 -13.73
CA VAL A 37 -15.49 19.41 -13.67
C VAL A 37 -15.45 20.69 -14.51
N GLU A 38 -14.40 21.51 -14.35
CA GLU A 38 -14.23 22.74 -15.12
C GLU A 38 -14.18 22.49 -16.64
N TRP A 39 -13.54 21.39 -17.07
CA TRP A 39 -13.38 21.06 -18.49
C TRP A 39 -14.47 20.14 -19.04
N ASN A 40 -15.52 19.88 -18.24
CA ASN A 40 -16.61 18.97 -18.58
C ASN A 40 -16.13 17.57 -19.04
N LEU A 41 -15.07 17.06 -18.40
CA LEU A 41 -14.49 15.75 -18.64
C LEU A 41 -15.14 14.70 -17.74
N SER A 42 -15.40 13.51 -18.28
CA SER A 42 -15.82 12.36 -17.49
C SER A 42 -14.63 11.76 -16.72
N ILE A 43 -14.70 11.76 -15.38
CA ILE A 43 -13.74 11.04 -14.52
C ILE A 43 -14.34 9.71 -14.05
N TYR A 44 -13.51 8.67 -14.02
CA TYR A 44 -13.75 7.45 -13.24
C TYR A 44 -12.62 7.26 -12.21
N ILE A 45 -12.98 6.96 -10.95
CA ILE A 45 -12.03 6.73 -9.86
C ILE A 45 -12.23 5.30 -9.32
N ASN A 46 -11.14 4.57 -9.17
CA ASN A 46 -11.14 3.25 -8.54
C ASN A 46 -10.28 3.27 -7.27
N PHE A 47 -10.86 2.84 -6.15
CA PHE A 47 -10.16 2.68 -4.88
C PHE A 47 -9.86 1.19 -4.67
N ILE A 48 -8.57 0.84 -4.73
CA ILE A 48 -8.09 -0.52 -4.50
C ILE A 48 -7.42 -0.55 -3.15
N ASP A 49 -8.01 -1.30 -2.21
CA ASP A 49 -7.40 -1.60 -0.91
C ASP A 49 -7.02 -3.08 -0.84
N TYR A 50 -5.91 -3.37 -0.17
CA TYR A 50 -5.39 -4.73 -0.03
C TYR A 50 -5.67 -5.25 1.38
N GLU A 51 -6.56 -6.23 1.50
CA GLU A 51 -7.08 -6.77 2.77
C GLU A 51 -5.98 -7.14 3.79
N LYS A 52 -4.82 -7.66 3.34
CA LYS A 52 -3.72 -8.12 4.22
C LYS A 52 -2.35 -7.99 3.56
N THR A 53 -1.77 -6.80 3.50
CA THR A 53 -0.54 -6.55 2.72
C THR A 53 0.72 -7.26 3.23
N PHE A 54 0.90 -7.47 4.54
CA PHE A 54 2.13 -8.10 5.06
C PHE A 54 2.02 -9.61 5.26
N GLY A 55 0.81 -10.13 5.55
CA GLY A 55 0.58 -11.55 5.77
C GLY A 55 0.38 -12.36 4.49
N SER A 56 -0.03 -11.72 3.40
CA SER A 56 -0.36 -12.41 2.13
C SER A 56 0.76 -12.39 1.08
N VAL A 57 1.79 -11.57 1.25
CA VAL A 57 2.89 -11.45 0.29
C VAL A 57 3.76 -12.70 0.30
N ASP A 58 3.98 -13.30 -0.88
CA ASP A 58 4.94 -14.40 -1.04
C ASP A 58 6.35 -13.95 -0.63
N ARG A 59 6.86 -14.53 0.44
CA ARG A 59 8.16 -14.19 1.03
C ARG A 59 9.31 -14.43 0.04
N ARG A 60 9.22 -15.46 -0.82
CA ARG A 60 10.26 -15.73 -1.84
C ARG A 60 10.33 -14.58 -2.85
N THR A 61 9.18 -14.10 -3.30
CA THR A 61 9.07 -12.95 -4.18
C THR A 61 9.56 -11.67 -3.50
N LEU A 62 9.24 -11.47 -2.21
CA LEU A 62 9.73 -10.32 -1.44
C LEU A 62 11.27 -10.25 -1.40
N TRP A 63 11.95 -11.36 -1.13
CA TRP A 63 13.43 -11.40 -1.11
C TRP A 63 14.03 -11.08 -2.48
N LYS A 64 13.42 -11.57 -3.56
CA LYS A 64 13.84 -11.25 -4.93
C LYS A 64 13.66 -9.76 -5.23
N LEU A 65 12.55 -9.16 -4.82
CA LEU A 65 12.26 -7.74 -5.02
C LEU A 65 13.27 -6.86 -4.29
N LEU A 66 13.57 -7.14 -3.01
CA LEU A 66 14.54 -6.35 -2.24
C LEU A 66 15.93 -6.34 -2.92
N ARG A 67 16.40 -7.50 -3.39
CA ARG A 67 17.65 -7.59 -4.17
C ARG A 67 17.56 -6.82 -5.50
N HIS A 68 16.43 -6.96 -6.20
CA HIS A 68 16.20 -6.23 -7.45
C HIS A 68 16.29 -4.72 -7.25
N TYR A 69 15.81 -4.19 -6.11
CA TYR A 69 15.91 -2.77 -5.74
C TYR A 69 17.29 -2.36 -5.21
N GLY A 70 18.26 -3.27 -5.15
CA GLY A 70 19.63 -2.98 -4.73
C GLY A 70 19.84 -2.99 -3.21
N VAL A 71 18.92 -3.59 -2.43
CA VAL A 71 19.13 -3.80 -1.00
C VAL A 71 20.25 -4.83 -0.81
N PRO A 72 21.32 -4.52 -0.04
CA PRO A 72 22.43 -5.45 0.16
C PRO A 72 21.99 -6.76 0.83
N GLU A 73 22.62 -7.87 0.44
CA GLU A 73 22.26 -9.22 0.90
C GLU A 73 22.26 -9.36 2.43
N LYS A 74 23.18 -8.67 3.11
CA LYS A 74 23.22 -8.64 4.59
C LYS A 74 21.91 -8.13 5.19
N ILE A 75 21.32 -7.08 4.62
CA ILE A 75 20.05 -6.52 5.10
C ILE A 75 18.89 -7.43 4.70
N VAL A 76 18.90 -7.96 3.48
CA VAL A 76 17.90 -8.95 3.04
C VAL A 76 17.84 -10.15 4.00
N ASN A 77 19.00 -10.63 4.46
CA ASN A 77 19.07 -11.73 5.43
C ASN A 77 18.57 -11.35 6.82
N ILE A 78 18.87 -10.13 7.30
CA ILE A 78 18.32 -9.62 8.57
C ILE A 78 16.79 -9.56 8.51
N ILE A 79 16.25 -9.00 7.43
CA ILE A 79 14.79 -8.93 7.23
C ILE A 79 14.22 -10.34 7.10
N ARG A 80 14.85 -11.25 6.37
CA ARG A 80 14.38 -12.64 6.25
C ARG A 80 14.25 -13.30 7.63
N ASN A 81 15.31 -13.21 8.43
CA ASN A 81 15.33 -13.81 9.77
C ASN A 81 14.29 -13.19 10.70
N SER A 82 13.90 -11.92 10.52
CA SER A 82 12.84 -11.31 11.34
C SER A 82 11.44 -11.85 11.02
N TYR A 83 11.25 -12.53 9.88
CA TYR A 83 9.99 -13.18 9.51
C TYR A 83 9.95 -14.67 9.91
N ASP A 84 11.10 -15.26 10.23
CA ASP A 84 11.20 -16.66 10.66
C ASP A 84 10.78 -16.76 12.14
N GLY A 85 9.61 -17.37 12.39
CA GLY A 85 9.01 -17.50 13.73
C GLY A 85 7.77 -16.64 13.98
N VAL A 86 7.36 -15.79 13.02
CA VAL A 86 6.12 -15.00 13.11
C VAL A 86 4.98 -15.71 12.38
N SER A 87 4.05 -16.30 13.16
CA SER A 87 2.74 -16.74 12.67
C SER A 87 1.72 -15.62 12.88
N VAL A 88 1.25 -14.99 11.80
CA VAL A 88 0.20 -13.98 11.88
C VAL A 88 -1.15 -14.70 11.98
N GLN A 89 -1.73 -14.75 13.18
CA GLN A 89 -3.05 -15.35 13.41
C GLN A 89 -4.13 -14.39 12.89
N SER A 90 -4.62 -14.65 11.68
CA SER A 90 -5.42 -13.67 10.90
C SER A 90 -6.94 -13.93 10.92
N ASP A 91 -7.42 -14.82 11.80
CA ASP A 91 -8.80 -15.32 11.77
C ASP A 91 -9.79 -14.57 12.68
N ALA A 92 -9.34 -13.60 13.50
CA ALA A 92 -10.22 -12.91 14.45
C ALA A 92 -11.26 -11.98 13.79
N TRP A 93 -11.00 -11.48 12.58
CA TRP A 93 -11.90 -10.54 11.88
C TRP A 93 -13.00 -11.22 11.07
N ARG A 94 -12.82 -12.49 10.67
CA ARG A 94 -13.85 -13.25 9.91
C ARG A 94 -15.15 -13.44 10.69
N THR A 95 -15.10 -13.41 12.01
CA THR A 95 -16.25 -13.59 12.90
C THR A 95 -17.02 -12.30 13.19
N ALA A 96 -16.43 -11.13 12.91
CA ALA A 96 -17.04 -9.83 13.17
C ALA A 96 -17.89 -9.33 11.98
N ASP A 97 -17.48 -9.65 10.75
CA ASP A 97 -18.12 -9.16 9.52
C ASP A 97 -19.49 -9.80 9.22
N ARG A 98 -19.80 -10.94 9.85
CA ARG A 98 -21.10 -11.63 9.74
C ARG A 98 -22.21 -10.99 10.59
N ARG A 99 -21.97 -9.81 11.18
CA ARG A 99 -22.84 -9.15 12.16
C ARG A 99 -23.26 -7.72 11.79
N ILE A 100 -23.23 -7.33 10.52
CA ILE A 100 -23.84 -6.07 10.06
C ILE A 100 -25.24 -6.39 9.48
N PRO A 101 -26.34 -6.05 10.18
CA PRO A 101 -27.70 -6.22 9.66
C PRO A 101 -27.96 -5.23 8.52
N SER A 102 -28.58 -5.71 7.46
CA SER A 102 -29.00 -4.95 6.27
C SER A 102 -30.30 -4.17 6.49
N GLU A 103 -30.39 -3.38 7.56
CA GLU A 103 -31.55 -2.53 7.83
C GLU A 103 -31.09 -1.09 8.07
N ASP A 104 -30.84 -0.39 6.96
CA ASP A 104 -31.25 1.01 6.82
C ASP A 104 -31.17 1.40 5.33
N ARG A 105 -32.28 1.17 4.63
CA ARG A 105 -32.57 1.86 3.38
C ARG A 105 -34.10 2.03 3.31
N SER A 106 -34.56 3.18 3.80
CA SER A 106 -35.84 3.76 3.39
C SER A 106 -35.85 4.02 1.89
#